data_AF-A0A9E6W959-F1
#
_entry.id   AF-A0A9E6W959-F1
#
_cell.length_a   1.000
_cell.length_b   1.000
_cell.length_c   1.000
_cell.angle_alpha   90.00
_cell.angle_beta   90.00
_cell.angle_gamma   90.00
#
_symmetry.space_group_name_H-M   'P 1'
#
loop_
_entity.id
_entity.type
_entity.pdbx_description
1 polymer ?
#
loop_
_entity_poly.entity_id
_entity_poly.type
_entity_poly.pdbx_seq_one_letter_code
_entity_poly.pdbx_strand_id
1 'polypeptide(L)' 'LRYGLKDKSVVRVRVKGKRELIFGDVLVRVNPNYKLAMHIDTDEANAANLKTGDLVYIDRIQSAD' A
#
# COMPACT_ATOMS: atom_id res chain seq x y z
N LEU A 1 -3.87 5.77 -16.31
CA LEU A 1 -3.55 4.98 -15.10
C LEU A 1 -4.80 4.93 -14.22
N ARG A 2 -5.36 3.74 -13.96
CA ARG A 2 -6.68 3.54 -13.31
C ARG A 2 -6.82 4.18 -11.91
N TYR A 3 -5.69 4.50 -11.26
CA TYR A 3 -5.64 4.99 -9.88
C TYR A 3 -5.06 6.40 -9.74
N GLY A 4 -4.73 7.09 -10.85
CA GLY A 4 -4.13 8.44 -10.80
C GLY A 4 -2.71 8.51 -10.21
N LEU A 5 -2.09 7.36 -9.89
CA LEU A 5 -0.74 7.25 -9.35
C LEU A 5 0.32 7.27 -10.47
N LYS A 6 1.49 7.80 -10.16
CA LYS A 6 2.70 7.75 -11.00
C LYS A 6 3.78 6.91 -10.32
N ASP A 7 4.80 6.51 -11.08
CA ASP A 7 6.01 5.96 -10.46
C ASP A 7 6.56 6.94 -9.43
N LYS A 8 7.05 6.43 -8.30
CA LYS A 8 7.56 7.20 -7.16
C LYS A 8 6.57 8.06 -6.39
N SER A 9 5.27 8.01 -6.70
CA SER A 9 4.27 8.60 -5.82
C SER A 9 4.36 7.99 -4.41
N VAL A 10 4.14 8.81 -3.39
CA VAL A 10 4.13 8.38 -1.98
C VAL A 10 2.69 8.42 -1.49
N VAL A 11 2.22 7.34 -0.87
CA VAL A 11 0.82 7.19 -0.46
C VAL A 11 0.69 6.71 0.98
N ARG A 12 -0.49 6.97 1.56
CA ARG A 12 -0.97 6.27 2.75
C ARG A 12 -1.79 5.06 2.33
N VAL A 13 -1.55 3.93 2.99
CA VAL A 13 -2.31 2.69 2.80
C VAL A 13 -3.06 2.35 4.07
N ARG A 14 -4.39 2.29 3.99
CA ARG A 14 -5.26 1.87 5.08
C ARG A 14 -5.47 0.37 5.05
N VAL A 15 -5.22 -0.26 6.19
CA VAL A 15 -5.62 -1.63 6.51
C VAL A 15 -6.89 -1.56 7.36
N LYS A 16 -7.96 -2.19 6.89
CA LYS A 16 -9.21 -2.31 7.65
C LYS A 16 -9.22 -3.63 8.42
N GLY A 17 -9.98 -3.70 9.51
CA GLY A 17 -10.23 -4.95 10.23
C GLY A 17 -10.19 -4.77 11.75
N LYS A 18 -9.97 -5.87 12.47
CA LYS A 18 -9.95 -5.87 13.94
C LYS A 18 -8.80 -5.03 14.54
N ARG A 19 -7.75 -4.79 13.75
CA ARG A 19 -6.58 -3.99 14.13
C ARG A 19 -6.28 -3.00 13.01
N GLU A 20 -7.18 -2.04 12.82
CA GLU A 20 -7.04 -1.01 11.78
C GLU A 20 -5.78 -0.17 12.00
N LEU A 21 -5.06 0.08 10.90
CA LEU A 21 -3.91 0.97 10.88
C LEU A 21 -3.75 1.62 9.51
N ILE A 22 -2.90 2.65 9.47
CA ILE A 22 -2.49 3.32 8.23
C ILE A 22 -0.97 3.27 8.14
N PHE A 23 -0.45 2.64 7.08
CA PHE A 23 0.95 2.76 6.71
C PHE A 23 1.14 4.10 5.99
N GLY A 24 2.03 4.94 6.53
CA GLY A 24 2.46 6.18 5.88
C GLY A 24 3.67 5.95 4.98
N ASP A 25 3.91 6.92 4.10
CA ASP A 25 5.13 7.04 3.32
C ASP A 25 5.44 5.81 2.44
N VAL A 26 4.39 5.15 1.95
CA VAL A 26 4.50 3.95 1.11
C VAL A 26 4.83 4.37 -0.32
N LEU A 27 5.99 3.93 -0.82
CA LEU A 27 6.47 4.23 -2.16
C LEU A 27 5.75 3.38 -3.21
N VAL A 28 5.14 4.03 -4.20
CA VAL A 28 4.58 3.39 -5.39
C VAL A 28 5.69 3.15 -6.41
N ARG A 29 5.79 1.92 -6.93
CA ARG A 29 6.70 1.56 -8.02
C ARG A 29 5.90 1.05 -9.21
N VAL A 30 6.08 1.67 -10.37
CA VAL A 30 5.34 1.33 -11.60
C VAL A 30 6.27 0.71 -12.63
N ASN A 31 5.98 -0.51 -13.04
CA ASN A 31 6.66 -1.20 -14.12
C ASN A 31 5.64 -2.07 -14.90
N PRO A 32 5.70 -2.12 -16.24
CA PRO A 32 4.77 -2.94 -17.03
C PRO A 32 4.81 -4.44 -16.71
N ASN A 33 5.91 -4.92 -16.12
CA ASN A 33 6.08 -6.33 -15.74
C ASN A 33 5.60 -6.65 -14.30
N TYR A 34 5.09 -5.67 -13.55
CA TYR A 34 4.65 -5.87 -12.16
C TYR A 34 3.18 -6.24 -12.07
N LYS A 35 2.84 -7.02 -11.04
CA LYS A 35 1.47 -7.22 -10.58
C LYS A 35 1.17 -6.23 -9.46
N LEU A 36 -0.08 -5.81 -9.36
CA LEU A 36 -0.54 -4.92 -8.29
C LEU A 36 -0.46 -5.67 -6.94
N ALA A 37 0.51 -5.29 -6.11
CA ALA A 37 0.71 -5.84 -4.78
C ALA A 37 1.37 -4.78 -3.89
N MET A 38 1.04 -4.81 -2.60
CA MET A 38 1.81 -4.13 -1.56
C MET A 38 2.70 -5.19 -0.91
N HIS A 39 4.00 -4.94 -0.88
CA HIS A 39 4.94 -5.79 -0.16
C HIS A 39 5.26 -5.11 1.17
N ILE A 40 5.09 -5.87 2.24
CA ILE A 40 5.45 -5.52 3.62
C ILE A 40 6.18 -6.73 4.21
N ASP A 41 6.97 -6.51 5.25
CA ASP A 41 7.63 -7.61 5.94
C ASP A 41 6.66 -8.37 6.87
N THR A 42 7.16 -9.45 7.46
CA THR A 42 6.37 -10.32 8.34
C THR A 42 5.91 -9.60 9.60
N ASP A 43 6.72 -8.69 10.16
CA ASP A 43 6.40 -8.00 11.41
C ASP A 43 5.37 -6.89 11.18
N GLU A 44 5.46 -6.18 10.06
CA GLU A 44 4.45 -5.24 9.57
C GLU A 44 3.11 -5.94 9.32
N ALA A 45 3.13 -7.10 8.67
CA ALA A 45 1.92 -7.90 8.44
C ALA A 45 1.30 -8.38 9.76
N ASN A 46 2.11 -8.88 10.70
CA ASN A 46 1.65 -9.28 12.03
C ASN A 46 1.07 -8.10 12.81
N ALA A 47 1.72 -6.93 12.77
CA ALA A 47 1.26 -5.71 13.42
C ALA A 47 -0.08 -5.20 12.84
N ALA A 48 -0.31 -5.43 11.55
CA ALA A 48 -1.56 -5.12 10.85
C ALA A 48 -2.60 -6.24 10.89
N ASN A 49 -2.25 -7.41 11.45
CA ASN A 49 -3.06 -8.63 11.40
C ASN A 49 -3.50 -8.99 9.96
N LEU A 50 -2.55 -8.94 9.03
CA LEU A 50 -2.71 -9.26 7.61
C LEU A 50 -2.17 -10.65 7.27
N LYS A 51 -2.74 -11.25 6.23
CA LYS A 51 -2.23 -12.45 5.55
C LYS A 51 -2.03 -12.17 4.06
N THR A 52 -1.22 -13.01 3.41
CA THR A 52 -1.05 -12.95 1.96
C THR A 52 -2.40 -13.05 1.24
N GLY A 53 -2.68 -12.08 0.38
CA GLY A 53 -3.93 -12.00 -0.40
C GLY A 53 -5.00 -11.09 0.20
N ASP A 54 -4.80 -10.59 1.43
CA ASP A 54 -5.71 -9.60 2.01
C ASP A 54 -5.68 -8.29 1.22
N LEU A 55 -6.84 -7.63 1.15
CA LEU A 55 -6.99 -6.35 0.44
C LEU A 55 -6.76 -5.17 1.38
N VAL A 56 -6.02 -4.20 0.85
CA VAL A 56 -5.75 -2.90 1.48
C VAL A 56 -6.14 -1.78 0.54
N TYR A 57 -6.23 -0.56 1.06
CA TYR A 57 -6.79 0.57 0.33
C TYR A 57 -5.83 1.76 0.33
N ILE A 58 -5.66 2.40 -0.81
CA ILE A 58 -4.99 3.71 -0.85
C ILE A 58 -5.94 4.71 -0.15
N ASP A 59 -5.48 5.27 0.98
CA ASP A 59 -6.22 6.26 1.75
C ASP A 59 -6.02 7.67 1.20
N ARG A 60 -4.78 8.01 0.85
CA ARG A 60 -4.39 9.34 0.37
C ARG A 60 -3.07 9.32 -0.39
N ILE A 61 -2.91 10.18 -1.39
CA ILE A 61 -1.62 10.51 -2.01
C ILE A 61 -0.94 11.60 -1.19
N GLN A 62 0.27 11.35 -0.71
CA GLN A 62 1.09 12.29 0.08
C GLN A 62 1.99 13.15 -0.82
N SER A 63 2.59 12.55 -1.85
CA SER A 63 3.31 13.26 -2.92
C SER A 63 3.16 12.51 -4.25
N ALA A 64 3.22 13.24 -5.36
CA ALA A 64 3.13 12.73 -6.72
C ALA A 64 4.21 13.34 -7.65
N ASP A 65 5.33 13.76 -7.07
CA ASP A 65 6.48 14.37 -7.77
C ASP A 65 6.96 13.52 -8.96
#